data_AF-A0A151IDL9-F1
#
_entry.id   AF-A0A151IDL9-F1
#
_cell.length_a   1.000
_cell.length_b   1.000
_cell.length_c   1.000
_cell.angle_alpha   90.00
_cell.angle_beta   90.00
_cell.angle_gamma   90.00
#
_symmetry.space_group_name_H-M   'P 1'
#
loop_
_entity.id
_entity.type
_entity.pdbx_description
1 polymer ?
#
loop_
_entity_poly.entity_id
_entity_poly.type
_entity_poly.pdbx_seq_one_letter_code
_entity_poly.pdbx_strand_id
1 'polypeptide(L)'
;MYRQILVQDDQRDLQRIVWRPDTSEPIRDYRLNTITYARTRGGKIFIENDLCFEDRKVQERISRWVKQRKEKGEGEEIKVGLGRGSNENNNNREGLINREMLFWNCAGIENKDSEFWKYVNSFDYISLCETWIEERGWNRLKNNLPGSHVWDCSFAKKEGKRGRAKGGFLIGIRKEWGTANDKLIKEEEDGIISITEVILKEKKTRIISVYGEQGGKRLIEKLEEIIRDEEIRELIIGGDFNIRTGELGGIELNEVISVRYSKDKVVGNNGKRLIEWAGDNGLYILNGCTAGDWEGEYTYVGARGCSVIDYILVSEVLHGRITEFRVDVRMDSDHQPLRLKMLEIEAEDNRSGEG
;
A
#
# COMPACT_ATOMS: atom_id res chain seq x y z
N MET A 1 23.50 -5.61 -31.40
CA MET A 1 22.52 -6.13 -32.39
C MET A 1 21.26 -6.46 -31.62
N TYR A 2 20.15 -5.77 -31.91
CA TYR A 2 18.86 -6.02 -31.27
C TYR A 2 18.15 -7.17 -32.00
N ARG A 3 17.48 -8.05 -31.26
CA ARG A 3 16.70 -9.18 -31.75
C ARG A 3 15.29 -9.07 -31.21
N GLN A 4 14.30 -9.32 -32.07
CA GLN A 4 12.89 -9.33 -31.70
C GLN A 4 12.42 -10.77 -31.54
N ILE A 5 11.65 -11.04 -30.50
CA ILE A 5 11.01 -12.33 -30.23
C ILE A 5 9.50 -12.11 -30.09
N LEU A 6 8.75 -13.05 -30.65
CA LEU A 6 7.32 -13.17 -30.39
C LEU A 6 7.16 -13.71 -28.96
N VAL A 7 6.33 -13.04 -28.17
CA VAL A 7 6.06 -13.47 -26.79
C VAL A 7 5.14 -14.70 -26.86
N GLN A 8 5.49 -15.73 -26.10
CA GLN A 8 4.66 -16.93 -25.97
C GLN A 8 3.27 -16.53 -25.47
N ASP A 9 2.22 -17.20 -25.96
CA ASP A 9 0.84 -16.77 -25.74
C ASP A 9 0.46 -16.72 -24.25
N ASP A 10 1.03 -17.62 -23.43
CA ASP A 10 0.88 -17.69 -21.98
C ASP A 10 1.59 -16.57 -21.22
N GLN A 11 2.58 -15.92 -21.84
CA GLN A 11 3.38 -14.84 -21.25
C GLN A 11 2.90 -13.43 -21.62
N ARG A 12 1.99 -13.30 -22.60
CA ARG A 12 1.53 -11.98 -23.11
C ARG A 12 0.72 -11.16 -22.11
N ASP A 13 0.21 -11.82 -21.08
CA ASP A 13 -0.62 -11.21 -20.03
C ASP A 13 0.18 -10.85 -18.77
N LEU A 14 1.49 -11.13 -18.73
CA LEU A 14 2.38 -10.68 -17.65
C LEU A 14 2.54 -9.14 -17.64
N GLN A 15 2.27 -8.50 -18.79
CA GLN A 15 2.25 -7.05 -18.94
C GLN A 15 1.16 -6.65 -19.94
N ARG A 16 0.24 -5.76 -19.54
CA ARG A 16 -0.83 -5.23 -20.40
C ARG A 16 -0.72 -3.72 -20.57
N ILE A 17 -1.18 -3.24 -21.72
CA ILE A 17 -1.33 -1.81 -21.99
C ILE A 17 -2.82 -1.50 -21.88
N VAL A 18 -3.20 -0.56 -21.02
CA VAL A 18 -4.58 -0.15 -20.82
C VAL A 18 -4.73 1.26 -21.38
N TRP A 19 -5.67 1.47 -22.31
CA TRP A 19 -5.79 2.71 -23.06
C TRP A 19 -7.21 2.96 -23.53
N ARG A 20 -7.60 4.23 -23.64
CA ARG A 20 -8.78 4.68 -24.38
C ARG A 20 -8.45 5.94 -25.17
N PRO A 21 -9.10 6.17 -26.32
CA PRO A 21 -8.86 7.36 -27.12
C PRO A 21 -9.40 8.64 -26.48
N ASP A 22 -10.51 8.54 -25.75
CA ASP A 22 -11.26 9.67 -25.19
C ASP A 22 -11.86 9.31 -23.82
N THR A 23 -12.10 10.30 -22.95
CA THR A 23 -12.62 10.07 -21.58
C THR A 23 -14.08 9.63 -21.53
N SER A 24 -14.85 9.90 -22.58
CA SER A 24 -16.21 9.39 -22.75
C SER A 24 -16.26 7.93 -23.22
N GLU A 25 -15.13 7.40 -23.71
CA GLU A 25 -15.04 6.00 -24.12
C GLU A 25 -14.64 5.07 -22.95
N PRO A 26 -15.07 3.79 -23.01
CA PRO A 26 -14.62 2.78 -22.07
C PRO A 26 -13.13 2.48 -22.29
N ILE A 27 -12.44 2.22 -21.17
CA ILE A 27 -11.04 1.79 -21.14
C ILE A 27 -10.90 0.42 -21.84
N ARG A 28 -9.93 0.29 -22.74
CA ARG A 28 -9.61 -0.96 -23.47
C ARG A 28 -8.26 -1.51 -23.01
N ASP A 29 -8.09 -2.83 -23.07
CA ASP A 29 -6.83 -3.51 -22.77
C ASP A 29 -6.19 -4.12 -24.02
N TYR A 30 -4.86 -4.04 -24.09
CA TYR A 30 -4.05 -4.46 -25.22
C TYR A 30 -2.95 -5.41 -24.74
N ARG A 31 -2.75 -6.51 -25.48
CA ARG A 31 -1.76 -7.55 -25.19
C ARG A 31 -0.45 -7.32 -25.94
N LEU A 32 0.66 -7.60 -25.26
CA LEU A 32 1.99 -7.46 -25.86
C LEU A 32 2.34 -8.69 -26.69
N ASN A 33 2.51 -8.53 -28.00
CA ASN A 33 2.81 -9.65 -28.89
C ASN A 33 4.31 -9.88 -29.13
N THR A 34 5.16 -8.86 -29.04
CA THR A 34 6.60 -8.98 -29.34
C THR A 34 7.47 -8.15 -28.40
N ILE A 35 8.64 -8.70 -28.03
CA ILE A 35 9.69 -8.04 -27.23
C ILE A 35 10.97 -7.94 -28.07
N THR A 36 11.77 -6.89 -27.87
CA THR A 36 13.05 -6.68 -28.57
C THR A 36 14.17 -6.51 -27.54
N TYR A 37 15.22 -7.34 -27.62
CA TYR A 37 16.34 -7.40 -26.65
C TYR A 37 17.73 -7.37 -27.35
N ALA A 38 18.84 -7.17 -26.63
CA ALA A 38 20.21 -7.23 -27.18
C ALA A 38 21.18 -8.07 -26.31
N ARG A 39 22.23 -8.62 -26.93
CA ARG A 39 23.25 -9.49 -26.28
C ARG A 39 24.62 -8.81 -26.28
N THR A 40 25.30 -8.71 -25.13
CA THR A 40 26.69 -8.21 -25.00
C THR A 40 27.71 -9.35 -25.18
N ARG A 41 28.96 -9.00 -25.56
CA ARG A 41 30.05 -9.97 -25.81
C ARG A 41 30.63 -10.48 -24.50
N GLY A 42 30.33 -11.72 -24.16
CA GLY A 42 30.81 -12.43 -22.98
C GLY A 42 29.69 -13.28 -22.42
N GLY A 43 29.64 -14.56 -22.78
CA GLY A 43 28.52 -15.47 -22.55
C GLY A 43 28.29 -15.84 -21.08
N LYS A 44 27.72 -14.93 -20.29
CA LYS A 44 27.04 -15.24 -19.03
C LYS A 44 25.66 -14.58 -19.03
N ILE A 45 24.64 -15.39 -18.79
CA ILE A 45 23.30 -14.91 -18.45
C ILE A 45 23.40 -14.47 -16.99
N PHE A 46 23.26 -13.17 -16.77
CA PHE A 46 23.27 -12.57 -15.45
C PHE A 46 21.81 -12.54 -14.97
N ILE A 47 21.51 -13.19 -13.85
CA ILE A 47 20.23 -13.08 -13.16
C ILE A 47 20.56 -12.54 -11.77
N GLU A 48 20.24 -11.27 -11.55
CA GLU A 48 20.29 -10.62 -10.25
C GLU A 48 18.97 -9.86 -10.10
N ASN A 49 18.17 -10.30 -9.12
CA ASN A 49 16.89 -9.70 -8.80
C ASN A 49 17.12 -8.40 -8.04
N ASP A 50 16.98 -7.26 -8.71
CA ASP A 50 16.50 -5.98 -8.16
C ASP A 50 16.23 -5.04 -9.35
N LEU A 51 15.00 -5.12 -9.89
CA LEU A 51 14.50 -4.57 -11.16
C LEU A 51 15.41 -4.83 -12.37
N CYS A 52 14.99 -5.74 -13.25
CA CYS A 52 15.75 -6.16 -14.43
C CYS A 52 16.10 -4.95 -15.34
N PHE A 53 17.26 -5.01 -16.02
CA PHE A 53 17.62 -4.07 -17.10
C PHE A 53 16.49 -3.91 -18.13
N GLU A 54 15.71 -4.96 -18.40
CA GLU A 54 14.53 -4.92 -19.25
C GLU A 54 13.39 -4.07 -18.65
N ASP A 55 13.17 -4.08 -17.34
CA ASP A 55 12.16 -3.23 -16.68
C ASP A 55 12.55 -1.75 -16.76
N ARG A 56 13.85 -1.45 -16.60
CA ARG A 56 14.41 -0.11 -16.86
C ARG A 56 14.30 0.26 -18.34
N LYS A 57 14.51 -0.68 -19.26
CA LYS A 57 14.39 -0.46 -20.72
C LYS A 57 12.94 -0.32 -21.18
N VAL A 58 11.98 -0.96 -20.52
CA VAL A 58 10.55 -0.82 -20.78
C VAL A 58 10.09 0.55 -20.32
N GLN A 59 10.51 1.02 -19.15
CA GLN A 59 10.30 2.41 -18.74
C GLN A 59 10.95 3.40 -19.72
N GLU A 60 12.21 3.21 -20.10
CA GLU A 60 12.87 4.06 -21.10
C GLU A 60 12.15 4.06 -22.47
N ARG A 61 11.54 2.93 -22.87
CA ARG A 61 10.77 2.82 -24.13
C ARG A 61 9.43 3.54 -24.04
N ILE A 62 8.75 3.44 -22.90
CA ILE A 62 7.53 4.19 -22.61
C ILE A 62 7.83 5.69 -22.62
N SER A 63 8.88 6.14 -21.93
CA SER A 63 9.32 7.54 -21.93
C SER A 63 9.70 8.04 -23.33
N ARG A 64 10.44 7.25 -24.12
CA ARG A 64 10.79 7.60 -25.51
C ARG A 64 9.55 7.72 -26.42
N TRP A 65 8.58 6.83 -26.27
CA TRP A 65 7.35 6.86 -27.05
C TRP A 65 6.46 8.05 -26.68
N VAL A 66 6.35 8.38 -25.39
CA VAL A 66 5.65 9.57 -24.89
C VAL A 66 6.29 10.86 -25.43
N LYS A 67 7.63 10.95 -25.41
CA LYS A 67 8.38 12.09 -25.95
C LYS A 67 8.15 12.30 -27.45
N GLN A 68 8.21 11.23 -28.25
CA GLN A 68 7.96 11.30 -29.70
C GLN A 68 6.52 11.73 -30.06
N ARG A 69 5.53 11.46 -29.21
CA ARG A 69 4.14 11.90 -29.42
C ARG A 69 3.91 13.36 -29.04
N LYS A 70 4.54 13.83 -27.96
CA LYS A 70 4.58 15.25 -27.60
C LYS A 70 5.23 16.09 -28.71
N GLU A 71 6.33 15.61 -29.29
CA GLU A 71 7.02 16.26 -30.41
C GLU A 71 6.20 16.32 -31.72
N LYS A 72 5.19 15.46 -31.87
CA LYS A 72 4.24 15.45 -33.00
C LYS A 72 2.97 16.27 -32.77
N GLY A 73 2.84 16.94 -31.62
CA GLY A 73 1.68 17.78 -31.31
C GLY A 73 0.42 17.01 -30.88
N GLU A 74 0.53 15.72 -30.56
CA GLU A 74 -0.58 14.85 -30.10
C GLU A 74 -0.78 14.90 -28.57
N GLY A 75 -0.37 16.01 -27.94
CA GLY A 75 -0.10 16.09 -26.49
C GLY A 75 -1.22 16.67 -25.64
N GLU A 76 -2.38 16.01 -25.56
CA GLU A 76 -3.33 16.25 -24.47
C GLU A 76 -3.40 15.01 -23.55
N GLU A 77 -3.00 15.25 -22.29
CA GLU A 77 -2.97 14.37 -21.10
C GLU A 77 -2.64 12.87 -21.29
N ILE A 78 -1.35 12.56 -21.37
CA ILE A 78 -0.85 11.19 -21.22
C ILE A 78 -0.79 10.82 -19.73
N LYS A 79 -1.67 9.93 -19.27
CA LYS A 79 -1.71 9.40 -17.90
C LYS A 79 -0.93 8.08 -17.82
N VAL A 80 0.02 7.98 -16.90
CA VAL A 80 0.81 6.76 -16.65
C VAL A 80 0.67 6.40 -15.17
N GLY A 81 0.05 5.25 -14.90
CA GLY A 81 -0.04 4.64 -13.58
C GLY A 81 0.16 3.13 -13.70
N LEU A 82 0.69 2.49 -12.67
CA LEU A 82 0.91 1.05 -12.63
C LEU A 82 -0.28 0.37 -11.94
N GLY A 83 -0.95 -0.53 -12.67
CA GLY A 83 -2.02 -1.37 -12.13
C GLY A 83 -2.01 -2.72 -12.83
N ARG A 84 -1.96 -3.81 -12.06
CA ARG A 84 -2.19 -5.16 -12.59
C ARG A 84 -3.69 -5.43 -12.53
N GLY A 85 -4.35 -5.43 -13.70
CA GLY A 85 -5.78 -5.69 -13.79
C GLY A 85 -6.18 -7.04 -13.18
N SER A 86 -7.27 -7.05 -12.42
CA SER A 86 -7.94 -8.25 -11.92
C SER A 86 -8.59 -8.99 -13.08
N ASN A 87 -8.09 -10.19 -13.40
CA ASN A 87 -8.76 -11.10 -14.33
C ASN A 87 -9.21 -12.34 -13.53
N GLU A 88 -10.51 -12.63 -13.54
CA GLU A 88 -11.19 -13.71 -12.79
C GLU A 88 -10.88 -15.13 -13.30
N ASN A 89 -9.70 -15.38 -13.89
CA ASN A 89 -9.25 -16.72 -14.26
C ASN A 89 -8.01 -17.09 -13.44
N ASN A 90 -8.26 -17.40 -12.17
CA ASN A 90 -7.24 -17.54 -11.14
C ASN A 90 -6.80 -19.01 -10.96
N ASN A 91 -6.41 -19.70 -12.05
CA ASN A 91 -6.08 -21.12 -12.00
C ASN A 91 -4.63 -21.49 -12.40
N ASN A 92 -3.72 -20.54 -12.66
CA ASN A 92 -2.33 -20.87 -13.02
C ASN A 92 -1.31 -19.77 -12.62
N ARG A 93 -1.22 -19.44 -11.33
CA ARG A 93 -0.08 -18.68 -10.77
C ARG A 93 0.47 -19.44 -9.59
N GLU A 94 1.14 -20.57 -9.87
CA GLU A 94 1.95 -21.26 -8.87
C GLU A 94 2.96 -20.26 -8.30
N GLY A 95 3.00 -20.06 -6.98
CA GLY A 95 4.06 -19.28 -6.36
C GLY A 95 3.69 -17.85 -5.91
N LEU A 96 2.44 -17.40 -5.96
CA LEU A 96 2.05 -16.02 -5.58
C LEU A 96 0.78 -15.99 -4.72
N ILE A 97 0.87 -15.46 -3.50
CA ILE A 97 -0.27 -15.24 -2.61
C ILE A 97 -0.71 -13.77 -2.70
N ASN A 98 -2.02 -13.53 -2.81
CA ASN A 98 -2.57 -12.20 -2.58
C ASN A 98 -2.71 -11.96 -1.08
N ARG A 99 -2.16 -10.84 -0.61
CA ARG A 99 -2.36 -10.34 0.75
C ARG A 99 -3.20 -9.09 0.74
N GLU A 100 -4.18 -9.04 1.63
CA GLU A 100 -5.03 -7.87 1.83
C GLU A 100 -4.77 -7.26 3.22
N MET A 101 -4.52 -5.97 3.26
CA MET A 101 -4.30 -5.22 4.50
C MET A 101 -5.38 -4.16 4.68
N LEU A 102 -5.77 -3.94 5.94
CA LEU A 102 -6.72 -2.93 6.37
C LEU A 102 -6.05 -1.96 7.34
N PHE A 103 -6.17 -0.67 7.06
CA PHE A 103 -5.87 0.40 8.01
C PHE A 103 -7.12 1.25 8.20
N TRP A 104 -7.59 1.38 9.44
CA TRP A 104 -8.86 2.07 9.69
C TRP A 104 -8.91 2.74 11.08
N ASN A 105 -9.09 4.06 11.12
CA ASN A 105 -9.55 4.74 12.33
C ASN A 105 -11.01 4.37 12.59
N CYS A 106 -11.22 3.58 13.65
CA CYS A 106 -12.54 3.00 13.92
C CYS A 106 -13.42 3.85 14.85
N ALA A 107 -12.88 4.95 15.41
CA ALA A 107 -13.59 5.82 16.34
C ALA A 107 -14.34 5.04 17.45
N GLY A 108 -13.63 4.14 18.13
CA GLY A 108 -14.12 3.30 19.21
C GLY A 108 -14.61 1.92 18.77
N ILE A 109 -14.13 0.88 19.45
CA ILE A 109 -14.44 -0.52 19.08
C ILE A 109 -15.63 -1.13 19.83
N GLU A 110 -15.95 -0.65 21.04
CA GLU A 110 -16.83 -1.38 21.98
C GLU A 110 -18.27 -1.60 21.46
N ASN A 111 -18.73 -0.76 20.52
CA ASN A 111 -20.10 -0.80 19.98
C ASN A 111 -20.18 -1.32 18.54
N LYS A 112 -19.10 -1.92 18.00
CA LYS A 112 -19.11 -2.44 16.63
C LYS A 112 -19.88 -3.76 16.55
N ASP A 113 -20.69 -3.88 15.50
CA ASP A 113 -21.59 -5.02 15.30
C ASP A 113 -20.92 -6.21 14.57
N SER A 114 -21.70 -7.25 14.30
CA SER A 114 -21.20 -8.44 13.62
C SER A 114 -20.79 -8.19 12.17
N GLU A 115 -21.40 -7.24 11.46
CA GLU A 115 -21.06 -6.95 10.07
C GLU A 115 -19.74 -6.18 9.98
N PHE A 116 -19.46 -5.29 10.95
CA PHE A 116 -18.15 -4.68 11.12
C PHE A 116 -17.08 -5.77 11.29
N TRP A 117 -17.26 -6.70 12.23
CA TRP A 117 -16.26 -7.74 12.50
C TRP A 117 -16.11 -8.72 11.34
N LYS A 118 -17.19 -9.02 10.61
CA LYS A 118 -17.15 -9.83 9.40
C LYS A 118 -16.32 -9.16 8.29
N TYR A 119 -16.46 -7.85 8.12
CA TYR A 119 -15.64 -7.07 7.20
C TYR A 119 -14.18 -7.06 7.66
N VAL A 120 -13.91 -6.72 8.91
CA VAL A 120 -12.53 -6.70 9.45
C VAL A 120 -11.86 -8.07 9.33
N ASN A 121 -12.60 -9.17 9.49
CA ASN A 121 -12.05 -10.52 9.43
C ASN A 121 -11.61 -10.99 8.03
N SER A 122 -11.98 -10.28 6.95
CA SER A 122 -11.59 -10.67 5.59
C SER A 122 -10.13 -10.35 5.26
N PHE A 123 -9.46 -9.53 6.05
CA PHE A 123 -8.10 -9.06 5.76
C PHE A 123 -7.03 -9.94 6.39
N ASP A 124 -5.82 -9.95 5.86
CA ASP A 124 -4.66 -10.66 6.40
C ASP A 124 -3.96 -9.86 7.50
N TYR A 125 -3.83 -8.55 7.31
CA TYR A 125 -3.33 -7.61 8.31
C TYR A 125 -4.41 -6.58 8.59
N ILE A 126 -4.63 -6.33 9.86
CA ILE A 126 -5.65 -5.43 10.36
C ILE A 126 -4.97 -4.46 11.29
N SER A 127 -5.12 -3.18 11.01
CA SER A 127 -4.74 -2.09 11.89
C SER A 127 -5.96 -1.22 12.15
N LEU A 128 -6.47 -1.30 13.38
CA LEU A 128 -7.53 -0.41 13.86
C LEU A 128 -6.93 0.56 14.87
N CYS A 129 -7.11 1.86 14.65
CA CYS A 129 -6.71 2.89 15.59
C CYS A 129 -7.92 3.63 16.20
N GLU A 130 -7.67 4.45 17.22
CA GLU A 130 -8.71 5.04 18.07
C GLU A 130 -9.68 4.00 18.65
N THR A 131 -9.15 2.88 19.10
CA THR A 131 -10.00 1.79 19.62
C THR A 131 -10.68 2.15 20.93
N TRP A 132 -10.07 3.08 21.68
CA TRP A 132 -10.47 3.52 23.02
C TRP A 132 -10.50 2.38 24.06
N ILE A 133 -9.81 1.27 23.77
CA ILE A 133 -9.74 0.10 24.64
C ILE A 133 -8.75 0.36 25.78
N GLU A 134 -9.23 0.41 27.01
CA GLU A 134 -8.38 0.32 28.20
C GLU A 134 -8.04 -1.15 28.52
N GLU A 135 -7.01 -1.42 29.34
CA GLU A 135 -6.59 -2.79 29.73
C GLU A 135 -7.76 -3.67 30.24
N ARG A 136 -8.70 -3.08 30.99
CA ARG A 136 -9.91 -3.78 31.45
C ARG A 136 -10.89 -4.10 30.32
N GLY A 137 -10.97 -3.23 29.31
CA GLY A 137 -11.76 -3.47 28.10
C GLY A 137 -11.22 -4.63 27.29
N TRP A 138 -9.88 -4.72 27.17
CA TRP A 138 -9.22 -5.80 26.46
C TRP A 138 -9.58 -7.19 26.98
N ASN A 139 -9.62 -7.37 28.30
CA ASN A 139 -9.98 -8.66 28.89
C ASN A 139 -11.40 -9.13 28.53
N ARG A 140 -12.31 -8.20 28.22
CA ARG A 140 -13.67 -8.50 27.74
C ARG A 140 -13.70 -8.75 26.24
N LEU A 141 -12.92 -7.99 25.47
CA LEU A 141 -12.90 -8.06 24.01
C LEU A 141 -12.18 -9.30 23.49
N LYS A 142 -11.02 -9.66 24.05
CA LYS A 142 -10.10 -10.67 23.48
C LYS A 142 -10.73 -12.04 23.22
N ASN A 143 -11.74 -12.42 24.01
CA ASN A 143 -12.44 -13.70 23.87
C ASN A 143 -13.49 -13.71 22.73
N ASN A 144 -13.87 -12.53 22.25
CA ASN A 144 -14.86 -12.35 21.18
C ASN A 144 -14.23 -11.95 19.85
N LEU A 145 -12.90 -11.78 19.81
CA LEU A 145 -12.20 -11.46 18.57
C LEU A 145 -12.16 -12.68 17.63
N PRO A 146 -12.14 -12.46 16.31
CA PRO A 146 -12.03 -13.54 15.35
C PRO A 146 -10.81 -14.43 15.58
N GLY A 147 -11.04 -15.75 15.66
CA GLY A 147 -9.99 -16.74 15.95
C GLY A 147 -9.00 -16.99 14.81
N SER A 148 -9.19 -16.41 13.62
CA SER A 148 -8.30 -16.54 12.46
C SER A 148 -7.03 -15.70 12.57
N HIS A 149 -6.98 -14.75 13.51
CA HIS A 149 -5.86 -13.82 13.66
C HIS A 149 -5.21 -13.98 15.02
N VAL A 150 -3.92 -13.62 15.06
CA VAL A 150 -3.21 -13.27 16.29
C VAL A 150 -3.47 -11.80 16.53
N TRP A 151 -3.99 -11.46 17.71
CA TRP A 151 -4.38 -10.10 18.07
C TRP A 151 -3.46 -9.54 19.13
N ASP A 152 -3.07 -8.28 18.94
CA ASP A 152 -2.35 -7.48 19.92
C ASP A 152 -3.04 -6.13 20.10
N CYS A 153 -2.99 -5.58 21.31
CA CYS A 153 -3.71 -4.37 21.67
C CYS A 153 -2.82 -3.40 22.44
N SER A 154 -2.56 -2.25 21.82
CA SER A 154 -2.04 -1.07 22.51
C SER A 154 -3.19 -0.37 23.22
N PHE A 155 -3.10 -0.22 24.54
CA PHE A 155 -4.20 0.32 25.34
C PHE A 155 -4.31 1.84 25.20
N ALA A 156 -5.54 2.32 25.03
CA ALA A 156 -5.86 3.73 25.06
C ALA A 156 -5.60 4.34 26.45
N LYS A 157 -5.07 5.55 26.49
CA LYS A 157 -4.74 6.26 27.74
C LYS A 157 -5.82 7.26 28.12
N LYS A 158 -6.05 7.41 29.42
CA LYS A 158 -7.06 8.33 29.96
C LYS A 158 -6.40 9.38 30.85
N GLU A 159 -6.38 10.62 30.38
CA GLU A 159 -5.74 11.74 31.09
C GLU A 159 -6.61 12.33 32.23
N GLY A 160 -7.89 11.96 32.34
CA GLY A 160 -8.81 12.53 33.33
C GLY A 160 -9.95 11.63 33.80
N LYS A 161 -10.64 12.02 34.89
CA LYS A 161 -11.76 11.25 35.47
C LYS A 161 -13.02 11.20 34.60
N ARG A 162 -13.18 12.16 33.67
CA ARG A 162 -14.30 12.27 32.72
C ARG A 162 -13.75 12.37 31.29
N GLY A 163 -14.52 11.88 30.32
CA GLY A 163 -14.11 11.80 28.92
C GLY A 163 -13.75 10.38 28.49
N ARG A 164 -13.53 10.21 27.18
CA ARG A 164 -13.11 8.95 26.55
C ARG A 164 -11.60 8.76 26.73
N ALA A 165 -11.15 7.50 26.73
CA ALA A 165 -9.73 7.21 26.54
C ALA A 165 -9.31 7.66 25.12
N LYS A 166 -8.04 8.01 24.94
CA LYS A 166 -7.50 8.48 23.66
C LYS A 166 -6.53 7.45 23.08
N GLY A 167 -6.57 7.33 21.76
CA GLY A 167 -5.68 6.44 21.01
C GLY A 167 -6.01 4.96 21.20
N GLY A 168 -4.95 4.15 21.20
CA GLY A 168 -5.01 2.70 21.24
C GLY A 168 -5.05 2.10 19.84
N PHE A 169 -4.34 1.00 19.66
CA PHE A 169 -4.33 0.19 18.46
C PHE A 169 -4.86 -1.21 18.77
N LEU A 170 -5.55 -1.79 17.80
CA LEU A 170 -5.85 -3.21 17.76
C LEU A 170 -5.28 -3.75 16.45
N ILE A 171 -4.22 -4.54 16.56
CA ILE A 171 -3.52 -5.14 15.44
C ILE A 171 -3.92 -6.61 15.34
N GLY A 172 -4.37 -7.04 14.17
CA GLY A 172 -4.72 -8.41 13.86
C GLY A 172 -3.88 -8.94 12.71
N ILE A 173 -3.18 -10.05 12.90
CA ILE A 173 -2.37 -10.68 11.85
C ILE A 173 -2.88 -12.09 11.63
N ARG A 174 -3.29 -12.44 10.40
CA ARG A 174 -3.79 -13.78 10.06
C ARG A 174 -2.76 -14.82 10.51
N LYS A 175 -3.24 -15.88 11.18
CA LYS A 175 -2.36 -16.89 11.79
C LYS A 175 -1.43 -17.55 10.77
N GLU A 176 -1.90 -17.71 9.54
CA GLU A 176 -1.18 -18.31 8.42
C GLU A 176 -0.16 -17.34 7.76
N TRP A 177 -0.20 -16.05 8.09
CA TRP A 177 0.76 -15.10 7.56
C TRP A 177 2.04 -15.11 8.38
N GLY A 178 3.03 -15.90 7.99
CA GLY A 178 4.27 -16.10 8.74
C GLY A 178 4.12 -16.95 9.99
N THR A 179 5.21 -17.17 10.73
CA THR A 179 5.14 -17.93 11.98
C THR A 179 4.98 -17.00 13.20
N ALA A 180 4.59 -17.56 14.35
CA ALA A 180 4.42 -16.76 15.57
C ALA A 180 5.75 -16.14 16.07
N ASN A 181 6.88 -16.80 15.81
CA ASN A 181 8.21 -16.26 16.12
C ASN A 181 8.63 -15.13 15.17
N ASP A 182 7.92 -14.99 14.04
CA ASP A 182 8.24 -14.03 13.01
C ASP A 182 7.48 -12.70 13.15
N LYS A 183 6.66 -12.55 14.19
CA LYS A 183 5.81 -11.39 14.40
C LYS A 183 6.26 -10.63 15.63
N LEU A 184 6.64 -9.38 15.45
CA LEU A 184 6.97 -8.48 16.55
C LEU A 184 6.09 -7.24 16.45
N ILE A 185 5.27 -7.02 17.49
CA ILE A 185 4.45 -5.81 17.60
C ILE A 185 5.03 -4.97 18.73
N LYS A 186 5.32 -3.71 18.42
CA LYS A 186 5.86 -2.71 19.34
C LYS A 186 5.02 -1.45 19.28
N GLU A 187 4.84 -0.81 20.41
CA GLU A 187 4.21 0.51 20.52
C GLU A 187 5.29 1.56 20.74
N GLU A 188 5.18 2.69 20.03
CA GLU A 188 6.05 3.85 20.17
C GLU A 188 5.21 5.12 20.37
N GLU A 189 5.79 6.11 21.03
CA GLU A 189 5.21 7.45 21.26
C GLU A 189 3.78 7.40 21.85
N ASP A 190 3.64 6.73 23.01
CA ASP A 190 2.40 6.73 23.82
C ASP A 190 1.11 6.34 23.08
N GLY A 191 1.21 5.47 22.06
CA GLY A 191 0.05 4.97 21.31
C GLY A 191 -0.29 5.77 20.06
N ILE A 192 0.65 6.58 19.56
CA ILE A 192 0.58 7.28 18.26
C ILE A 192 1.06 6.37 17.13
N ILE A 193 2.04 5.50 17.39
CA ILE A 193 2.61 4.60 16.39
C ILE A 193 2.61 3.16 16.91
N SER A 194 2.10 2.24 16.09
CA SER A 194 2.28 0.81 16.29
C SER A 194 3.14 0.27 15.15
N ILE A 195 4.27 -0.35 15.52
CA ILE A 195 5.21 -0.97 14.58
C ILE A 195 4.96 -2.47 14.62
N THR A 196 4.59 -3.03 13.48
CA THR A 196 4.54 -4.47 13.26
C THR A 196 5.70 -4.86 12.34
N GLU A 197 6.54 -5.77 12.80
CA GLU A 197 7.51 -6.45 11.95
C GLU A 197 6.99 -7.85 11.66
N VAL A 198 6.87 -8.18 10.38
CA VAL A 198 6.52 -9.51 9.90
C VAL A 198 7.73 -10.06 9.16
N ILE A 199 8.31 -11.14 9.67
CA ILE A 199 9.43 -11.83 9.06
C ILE A 199 8.90 -13.02 8.27
N LEU A 200 9.26 -13.12 6.99
CA LEU A 200 8.84 -14.21 6.13
C LEU A 200 10.04 -14.68 5.34
N LYS A 201 10.51 -15.90 5.62
CA LYS A 201 11.65 -16.51 4.90
C LYS A 201 12.86 -15.56 4.88
N GLU A 202 13.24 -15.08 6.06
CA GLU A 202 14.37 -14.17 6.28
C GLU A 202 14.21 -12.77 5.65
N LYS A 203 13.10 -12.49 4.96
CA LYS A 203 12.73 -11.15 4.52
C LYS A 203 11.90 -10.47 5.59
N LYS A 204 12.32 -9.28 5.99
CA LYS A 204 11.64 -8.49 7.01
C LYS A 204 10.79 -7.41 6.34
N THR A 205 9.48 -7.56 6.41
CA THR A 205 8.53 -6.50 6.05
C THR A 205 8.12 -5.76 7.31
N ARG A 206 8.33 -4.44 7.34
CA ARG A 206 7.88 -3.61 8.47
C ARG A 206 6.65 -2.84 8.06
N ILE A 207 5.59 -3.04 8.82
CA ILE A 207 4.31 -2.35 8.69
C ILE A 207 4.18 -1.38 9.86
N ILE A 208 4.03 -0.10 9.57
CA ILE A 208 3.92 0.96 10.57
C ILE A 208 2.49 1.50 10.51
N SER A 209 1.73 1.25 11.56
CA SER A 209 0.40 1.78 11.77
C SER A 209 0.48 3.11 12.48
N VAL A 210 -0.15 4.14 11.93
CA VAL A 210 -0.08 5.50 12.45
C VAL A 210 -1.44 6.03 12.91
N TYR A 211 -1.39 6.81 13.98
CA TYR A 211 -2.47 7.63 14.50
C TYR A 211 -1.90 8.98 14.93
N GLY A 212 -1.90 9.94 14.01
CA GLY A 212 -1.31 11.26 14.18
C GLY A 212 -2.18 12.18 15.04
N GLU A 213 -1.54 12.88 15.97
CA GLU A 213 -2.17 14.04 16.62
C GLU A 213 -2.51 15.14 15.60
N GLN A 214 -3.42 16.04 15.97
CA GLN A 214 -3.86 17.13 15.10
C GLN A 214 -2.69 17.92 14.50
N GLY A 215 -2.56 17.86 13.17
CA GLY A 215 -1.51 18.54 12.42
C GLY A 215 -0.14 17.85 12.42
N GLY A 216 0.00 16.63 12.97
CA GLY A 216 1.13 15.74 12.73
C GLY A 216 2.53 16.26 13.07
N LYS A 217 2.65 17.16 14.05
CA LYS A 217 3.91 17.90 14.33
C LYS A 217 5.13 17.01 14.60
N ARG A 218 4.95 15.92 15.36
CA ARG A 218 6.03 14.98 15.75
C ARG A 218 6.05 13.69 14.95
N LEU A 219 4.99 13.42 14.18
CA LEU A 219 4.82 12.14 13.49
C LEU A 219 5.99 11.87 12.52
N ILE A 220 6.36 12.87 11.71
CA ILE A 220 7.42 12.73 10.70
C ILE A 220 8.79 12.48 11.35
N GLU A 221 9.12 13.20 12.43
CA GLU A 221 10.38 13.00 13.18
C GLU A 221 10.49 11.59 13.74
N LYS A 222 9.39 11.07 14.28
CA LYS A 222 9.33 9.71 14.82
C LYS A 222 9.43 8.65 13.72
N LEU A 223 8.72 8.85 12.61
CA LEU A 223 8.84 7.95 11.46
C LEU A 223 10.28 7.93 10.95
N GLU A 224 10.94 9.07 10.86
CA GLU A 224 12.34 9.17 10.47
C GLU A 224 13.26 8.37 11.40
N GLU A 225 13.07 8.44 12.72
CA GLU A 225 13.81 7.60 13.69
C GLU A 225 13.58 6.10 13.45
N ILE A 226 12.35 5.71 13.15
CA ILE A 226 11.95 4.30 12.98
C ILE A 226 12.49 3.72 11.67
N ILE A 227 12.48 4.47 10.57
CA ILE A 227 12.85 3.94 9.24
C ILE A 227 14.35 3.98 8.93
N ARG A 228 15.19 4.51 9.83
CA ARG A 228 16.67 4.56 9.67
C ARG A 228 17.36 3.19 9.61
N ASP A 229 16.65 2.12 9.94
CA ASP A 229 17.16 0.75 9.88
C ASP A 229 17.30 0.28 8.42
N GLU A 230 18.48 0.48 7.83
CA GLU A 230 18.78 0.16 6.43
C GLU A 230 18.64 -1.33 6.07
N GLU A 231 18.58 -2.24 7.04
CA GLU A 231 18.32 -3.66 6.78
C GLU A 231 16.89 -3.90 6.28
N ILE A 232 15.98 -2.94 6.49
CA ILE A 232 14.56 -3.09 6.16
C ILE A 232 14.23 -2.30 4.90
N ARG A 233 14.10 -3.04 3.80
CA ARG A 233 13.76 -2.49 2.48
C ARG A 233 12.27 -2.49 2.18
N GLU A 234 11.50 -3.32 2.87
CA GLU A 234 10.07 -3.48 2.66
C GLU A 234 9.29 -2.74 3.74
N LEU A 235 8.81 -1.53 3.41
CA LEU A 235 8.09 -0.65 4.32
C LEU A 235 6.67 -0.39 3.83
N ILE A 236 5.70 -0.54 4.72
CA ILE A 236 4.31 -0.09 4.53
C ILE A 236 3.98 0.80 5.73
N ILE A 237 3.55 2.01 5.47
CA ILE A 237 3.14 2.96 6.51
C ILE A 237 1.70 3.34 6.22
N GLY A 238 0.78 3.02 7.13
CA GLY A 238 -0.65 3.21 6.89
C GLY A 238 -1.41 3.67 8.13
N GLY A 239 -2.46 4.46 7.93
CA GLY A 239 -3.36 4.88 9.00
C GLY A 239 -3.74 6.35 8.90
N ASP A 240 -4.15 6.91 10.04
CA ASP A 240 -4.58 8.30 10.17
C ASP A 240 -3.37 9.18 10.47
N PHE A 241 -2.98 10.04 9.52
CA PHE A 241 -1.87 10.96 9.69
C PHE A 241 -2.32 12.30 10.27
N ASN A 242 -3.61 12.62 10.17
CA ASN A 242 -4.18 13.92 10.52
C ASN A 242 -3.45 15.10 9.83
N ILE A 243 -3.00 14.87 8.59
CA ILE A 243 -2.30 15.83 7.73
C ILE A 243 -3.00 15.88 6.37
N ARG A 244 -3.30 17.07 5.87
CA ARG A 244 -3.89 17.24 4.52
C ARG A 244 -2.79 17.55 3.51
N THR A 245 -2.66 16.73 2.47
CA THR A 245 -1.58 16.85 1.47
C THR A 245 -2.04 17.50 0.17
N GLY A 246 -3.34 17.75 -0.01
CA GLY A 246 -3.88 18.17 -1.29
C GLY A 246 -3.61 17.10 -2.36
N GLU A 247 -3.04 17.53 -3.49
CA GLU A 247 -2.62 16.68 -4.61
C GLU A 247 -1.10 16.47 -4.68
N LEU A 248 -0.36 16.84 -3.63
CA LEU A 248 1.11 16.69 -3.58
C LEU A 248 1.53 15.22 -3.54
N GLY A 249 2.71 14.87 -4.04
CA GLY A 249 3.22 13.48 -3.96
C GLY A 249 2.85 12.61 -5.16
N GLY A 250 2.72 13.23 -6.32
CA GLY A 250 2.81 12.50 -7.59
C GLY A 250 4.14 11.77 -7.71
N ILE A 251 4.15 10.68 -8.49
CA ILE A 251 5.33 9.85 -8.70
C ILE A 251 6.14 10.44 -9.86
N GLU A 252 7.36 10.90 -9.61
CA GLU A 252 8.27 11.34 -10.67
C GLU A 252 9.25 10.21 -11.01
N LEU A 253 8.94 9.44 -12.06
CA LEU A 253 9.80 8.36 -12.54
C LEU A 253 10.31 8.70 -13.93
N ASN A 254 11.63 8.89 -14.07
CA ASN A 254 12.32 9.01 -15.36
C ASN A 254 11.65 10.01 -16.33
N GLU A 255 11.46 11.26 -15.88
CA GLU A 255 10.83 12.38 -16.61
C GLU A 255 9.33 12.21 -16.91
N VAL A 256 8.70 11.13 -16.43
CA VAL A 256 7.24 10.94 -16.43
C VAL A 256 6.72 11.26 -15.04
N ILE A 257 6.05 12.40 -14.93
CA ILE A 257 5.35 12.82 -13.71
C ILE A 257 3.98 12.15 -13.74
N SER A 258 3.78 11.12 -12.91
CA SER A 258 2.46 10.63 -12.56
C SER A 258 1.78 11.69 -11.71
N VAL A 259 0.63 12.18 -12.18
CA VAL A 259 -0.23 13.07 -11.41
C VAL A 259 -0.90 12.26 -10.30
N ARG A 260 -0.93 12.80 -9.08
CA ARG A 260 -1.76 12.30 -7.99
C ARG A 260 -3.03 13.14 -7.94
N TYR A 261 -4.18 12.49 -7.84
CA TYR A 261 -5.47 13.16 -7.63
C TYR A 261 -5.92 13.07 -6.18
N SER A 262 -6.71 14.05 -5.75
CA SER A 262 -7.33 14.05 -4.43
C SER A 262 -8.63 14.86 -4.49
N LYS A 263 -9.72 14.34 -3.94
CA LYS A 263 -10.96 15.11 -3.74
C LYS A 263 -10.78 16.21 -2.69
N ASP A 264 -9.79 16.07 -1.82
CA ASP A 264 -9.34 17.12 -0.92
C ASP A 264 -8.16 17.88 -1.55
N LYS A 265 -8.40 19.12 -2.01
CA LYS A 265 -7.36 19.98 -2.60
C LYS A 265 -6.58 20.79 -1.57
N VAL A 266 -6.95 20.73 -0.29
CA VAL A 266 -6.33 21.55 0.75
C VAL A 266 -5.00 20.96 1.17
N VAL A 267 -3.96 21.79 1.17
CA VAL A 267 -2.67 21.47 1.79
C VAL A 267 -2.65 22.08 3.19
N GLY A 268 -2.63 21.22 4.21
CA GLY A 268 -2.57 21.60 5.61
C GLY A 268 -1.15 21.81 6.11
N ASN A 269 -1.04 22.11 7.41
CA ASN A 269 0.26 22.14 8.10
C ASN A 269 0.93 20.76 8.00
N ASN A 270 2.23 20.75 7.74
CA ASN A 270 3.04 19.55 7.47
C ASN A 270 2.68 18.76 6.20
N GLY A 271 1.69 19.16 5.40
CA GLY A 271 1.35 18.46 4.14
C GLY A 271 2.52 18.39 3.16
N LYS A 272 3.20 19.53 2.92
CA LYS A 272 4.42 19.57 2.09
C LYS A 272 5.56 18.75 2.71
N ARG A 273 5.80 18.95 4.01
CA ARG A 273 6.85 18.27 4.77
C ARG A 273 6.72 16.74 4.71
N LEU A 274 5.50 16.22 4.81
CA LEU A 274 5.22 14.78 4.71
C LEU A 274 5.60 14.23 3.33
N ILE A 275 5.24 14.94 2.27
CA ILE A 275 5.53 14.50 0.89
C ILE A 275 7.01 14.61 0.57
N GLU A 276 7.67 15.69 0.97
CA GLU A 276 9.13 15.86 0.83
C GLU A 276 9.87 14.74 1.57
N TRP A 277 9.53 14.52 2.84
CA TRP A 277 10.10 13.43 3.63
C TRP A 277 9.85 12.05 3.00
N ALA A 278 8.65 11.78 2.49
CA ALA A 278 8.35 10.52 1.83
C ALA A 278 9.23 10.31 0.59
N GLY A 279 9.36 11.33 -0.26
CA GLY A 279 10.21 11.29 -1.45
C GLY A 279 11.69 11.08 -1.11
N ASP A 280 12.22 11.82 -0.13
CA ASP A 280 13.61 11.70 0.34
C ASP A 280 13.94 10.30 0.89
N ASN A 281 12.93 9.56 1.36
CA ASN A 281 13.08 8.21 1.90
C ASN A 281 12.59 7.10 0.95
N GLY A 282 12.34 7.40 -0.34
CA GLY A 282 11.91 6.41 -1.33
C GLY A 282 10.55 5.78 -1.04
N LEU A 283 9.66 6.54 -0.39
CA LEU A 283 8.30 6.14 -0.05
C LEU A 283 7.29 6.80 -1.01
N TYR A 284 6.36 5.99 -1.51
CA TYR A 284 5.32 6.40 -2.44
C TYR A 284 3.96 6.35 -1.75
N ILE A 285 3.28 7.49 -1.70
CA ILE A 285 1.85 7.58 -1.34
C ILE A 285 1.03 6.85 -2.40
N LEU A 286 0.06 6.03 -1.98
CA LEU A 286 -0.79 5.24 -2.90
C LEU A 286 -2.12 5.92 -3.24
N ASN A 287 -2.63 6.77 -2.34
CA ASN A 287 -3.89 7.48 -2.53
C ASN A 287 -3.83 8.38 -3.78
N GLY A 288 -4.81 8.25 -4.67
CA GLY A 288 -4.91 9.12 -5.85
C GLY A 288 -3.98 8.78 -7.02
N CYS A 289 -3.21 7.70 -6.94
CA CYS A 289 -2.22 7.32 -7.96
C CYS A 289 -2.14 5.80 -8.22
N THR A 290 -3.01 5.02 -7.58
CA THR A 290 -2.99 3.55 -7.64
C THR A 290 -4.31 3.02 -8.17
N ALA A 291 -4.27 1.86 -8.82
CA ALA A 291 -5.47 1.14 -9.25
C ALA A 291 -6.43 0.95 -8.07
N GLY A 292 -7.68 1.42 -8.26
CA GLY A 292 -8.73 1.38 -7.25
C GLY A 292 -9.05 2.73 -6.60
N ASP A 293 -8.17 3.73 -6.73
CA ASP A 293 -8.36 5.08 -6.16
C ASP A 293 -7.79 6.18 -7.06
N TRP A 294 -8.11 6.15 -8.35
CA TRP A 294 -7.56 7.14 -9.30
C TRP A 294 -8.07 8.56 -9.08
N GLU A 295 -9.20 8.73 -8.41
CA GLU A 295 -9.83 10.03 -8.14
C GLU A 295 -9.40 10.61 -6.77
N GLY A 296 -8.69 9.83 -5.95
CA GLY A 296 -8.26 10.21 -4.61
C GLY A 296 -9.44 10.47 -3.67
N GLU A 297 -10.15 9.40 -3.32
CA GLU A 297 -11.37 9.41 -2.51
C GLU A 297 -11.16 10.01 -1.10
N TYR A 298 -12.24 10.58 -0.55
CA TYR A 298 -12.22 11.10 0.82
C TYR A 298 -12.02 9.96 1.82
N THR A 299 -11.07 10.12 2.72
CA THR A 299 -10.80 9.15 3.78
C THR A 299 -11.48 9.53 5.10
N TYR A 300 -11.91 10.78 5.22
CA TYR A 300 -12.70 11.29 6.34
C TYR A 300 -13.95 12.00 5.83
N VAL A 301 -15.10 11.67 6.41
CA VAL A 301 -16.42 12.24 6.12
C VAL A 301 -17.14 12.50 7.43
N GLY A 302 -16.97 13.71 7.96
CA GLY A 302 -17.59 14.13 9.21
C GLY A 302 -18.63 15.23 9.03
N ALA A 303 -19.34 15.55 10.10
CA ALA A 303 -20.35 16.63 10.12
C ALA A 303 -19.78 18.01 9.76
N ARG A 304 -18.46 18.20 9.90
CA ARG A 304 -17.76 19.47 9.63
C ARG A 304 -17.10 19.52 8.25
N GLY A 305 -17.29 18.51 7.42
CA GLY A 305 -16.73 18.42 6.07
C GLY A 305 -15.98 17.12 5.83
N CYS A 306 -15.41 17.02 4.63
CA CYS A 306 -14.66 15.87 4.18
C CYS A 306 -13.18 16.23 4.00
N SER A 307 -12.30 15.27 4.21
CA SER A 307 -10.86 15.45 4.01
C SER A 307 -10.17 14.15 3.61
N VAL A 308 -8.96 14.29 3.07
CA VAL A 308 -8.03 13.17 2.90
C VAL A 308 -6.92 13.37 3.92
N ILE A 309 -6.91 12.52 4.94
CA ILE A 309 -5.97 12.57 6.08
C ILE A 309 -5.44 11.20 6.47
N ASP A 310 -5.99 10.14 5.89
CA ASP A 310 -5.53 8.78 6.06
C ASP A 310 -4.79 8.37 4.78
N TYR A 311 -3.61 7.78 4.92
CA TYR A 311 -2.77 7.43 3.78
C TYR A 311 -2.18 6.04 3.93
N ILE A 312 -1.80 5.45 2.79
CA ILE A 312 -0.82 4.37 2.76
C ILE A 312 0.38 4.82 1.93
N LEU A 313 1.56 4.69 2.51
CA LEU A 313 2.86 4.90 1.86
C LEU A 313 3.60 3.57 1.80
N VAL A 314 4.28 3.29 0.69
CA VAL A 314 5.05 2.05 0.51
C VAL A 314 6.44 2.35 -0.02
N SER A 315 7.43 1.53 0.36
CA SER A 315 8.76 1.63 -0.24
C SER A 315 8.75 1.26 -1.71
N GLU A 316 9.74 1.77 -2.46
CA GLU A 316 9.91 1.46 -3.89
C GLU A 316 9.86 -0.04 -4.21
N VAL A 317 10.49 -0.85 -3.35
CA VAL A 317 10.56 -2.31 -3.49
C VAL A 317 9.17 -2.95 -3.43
N LEU A 318 8.28 -2.44 -2.59
CA LEU A 318 6.92 -2.94 -2.45
C LEU A 318 5.96 -2.34 -3.46
N HIS A 319 6.20 -1.11 -3.92
CA HIS A 319 5.34 -0.43 -4.89
C HIS A 319 5.07 -1.30 -6.13
N GLY A 320 6.09 -1.99 -6.66
CA GLY A 320 5.93 -2.91 -7.80
C GLY A 320 5.11 -4.18 -7.53
N ARG A 321 4.81 -4.48 -6.26
CA ARG A 321 3.98 -5.62 -5.84
C ARG A 321 2.57 -5.21 -5.44
N ILE A 322 2.29 -3.91 -5.33
CA ILE A 322 0.94 -3.40 -5.07
C ILE A 322 0.08 -3.65 -6.31
N THR A 323 -1.05 -4.31 -6.09
CA THR A 323 -2.01 -4.61 -7.15
C THR A 323 -3.21 -3.68 -7.11
N GLU A 324 -3.58 -3.23 -5.91
CA GLU A 324 -4.74 -2.38 -5.72
C GLU A 324 -4.65 -1.61 -4.40
N PHE A 325 -5.13 -0.38 -4.42
CA PHE A 325 -5.43 0.42 -3.23
C PHE A 325 -6.84 0.98 -3.37
N ARG A 326 -7.65 0.89 -2.31
CA ARG A 326 -9.01 1.43 -2.27
C ARG A 326 -9.29 2.13 -0.96
N VAL A 327 -10.13 3.15 -1.04
CA VAL A 327 -10.86 3.69 0.09
C VAL A 327 -12.25 3.07 0.05
N ASP A 328 -12.50 2.08 0.90
CA ASP A 328 -13.81 1.43 0.96
C ASP A 328 -14.81 2.33 1.71
N VAL A 329 -16.11 2.23 1.39
CA VAL A 329 -17.15 3.11 1.99
C VAL A 329 -17.92 2.37 3.08
N ARG A 330 -17.84 2.86 4.32
CA ARG A 330 -18.53 2.29 5.49
C ARG A 330 -19.10 3.37 6.41
N MET A 331 -20.17 3.01 7.12
CA MET A 331 -20.90 3.91 8.05
C MET A 331 -20.46 3.74 9.51
N ASP A 332 -19.57 2.79 9.78
CA ASP A 332 -19.16 2.44 11.15
C ASP A 332 -18.28 3.49 11.81
N SER A 333 -17.65 4.37 11.02
CA SER A 333 -16.75 5.43 11.46
C SER A 333 -16.91 6.63 10.54
N ASP A 334 -16.54 7.83 11.01
CA ASP A 334 -16.38 9.00 10.15
C ASP A 334 -15.11 8.91 9.28
N HIS A 335 -14.19 8.01 9.61
CA HIS A 335 -13.10 7.59 8.72
C HIS A 335 -13.49 6.39 7.86
N GLN A 336 -12.96 6.36 6.65
CA GLN A 336 -13.16 5.30 5.67
C GLN A 336 -11.99 4.30 5.71
N PRO A 337 -12.26 2.99 5.62
CA PRO A 337 -11.21 1.99 5.65
C PRO A 337 -10.31 2.05 4.41
N LEU A 338 -9.00 2.04 4.65
CA LEU A 338 -7.99 1.94 3.60
C LEU A 338 -7.63 0.47 3.36
N ARG A 339 -7.91 -0.02 2.15
CA ARG A 339 -7.58 -1.38 1.72
C ARG A 339 -6.37 -1.37 0.78
N LEU A 340 -5.38 -2.19 1.12
CA LEU A 340 -4.24 -2.48 0.26
C LEU A 340 -4.26 -3.94 -0.19
N LYS A 341 -4.08 -4.20 -1.48
CA LYS A 341 -3.80 -5.54 -2.00
C LYS A 341 -2.42 -5.61 -2.60
N MET A 342 -1.64 -6.61 -2.19
CA MET A 342 -0.31 -6.85 -2.71
C MET A 342 -0.06 -8.32 -3.00
N LEU A 343 0.88 -8.56 -3.92
CA LEU A 343 1.38 -9.89 -4.20
C LEU A 343 2.58 -10.21 -3.29
N GLU A 344 2.44 -11.29 -2.56
CA GLU A 344 3.51 -11.95 -1.83
C GLU A 344 4.03 -13.13 -2.65
N ILE A 345 5.34 -13.27 -2.77
CA ILE A 345 5.96 -14.37 -3.52
C ILE A 345 6.00 -15.60 -2.60
N GLU A 346 5.27 -16.67 -2.94
CA GLU A 346 5.44 -17.98 -2.31
C GLU A 346 6.82 -18.55 -2.63
N ALA A 347 7.27 -19.48 -1.79
CA ALA A 347 8.50 -20.20 -2.08
C ALA A 347 8.17 -21.25 -3.15
N GLU A 348 9.14 -21.54 -4.00
CA GLU A 348 9.25 -22.89 -4.53
C GLU A 348 9.42 -23.82 -3.33
N ASP A 349 8.43 -24.69 -3.11
CA ASP A 349 8.58 -25.83 -2.21
C ASP A 349 9.80 -26.61 -2.75
N ASN A 350 10.87 -26.73 -1.97
CA ASN A 350 11.94 -27.69 -2.23
C ASN A 350 11.38 -29.11 -2.04
N ARG A 351 10.46 -29.53 -2.91
CA ARG A 351 10.03 -30.92 -3.08
C ARG A 351 10.68 -31.49 -4.33
N SER A 352 11.98 -31.71 -4.25
CA SER A 352 12.64 -32.74 -5.05
C SER A 352 14.05 -32.96 -4.52
N GLY A 353 14.27 -34.09 -3.85
CA GLY A 353 15.62 -34.45 -3.40
C GLY A 353 15.78 -35.68 -2.51
N GLU A 354 14.73 -36.41 -2.12
CA GLU A 354 14.90 -37.78 -1.61
C GLU A 354 13.96 -38.71 -2.40
N GLY A 355 14.58 -39.53 -3.24
CA GLY A 355 13.96 -40.52 -4.10
C GLY A 355 15.02 -41.26 -4.90
#